data_AF-A0A838I5H3-F1
#
_entry.id   AF-A0A838I5H3-F1
#
_cell.length_a   1.000
_cell.length_b   1.000
_cell.length_c   1.000
_cell.angle_alpha   90.00
_cell.angle_beta   90.00
_cell.angle_gamma   90.00
#
_symmetry.space_group_name_H-M   'P 1'
#
loop_
_entity.id
_entity.type
_entity.pdbx_description
1 polymer ?
#
loop_
_entity_poly.entity_id
_entity_poly.type
_entity_poly.pdbx_seq_one_letter_code
_entity_poly.pdbx_strand_id
1 'polypeptide(L)'
;MNLKTALIIMAVGIALQFAPPASAQGGRQEFRRERREARLANLSGDERAKLRAANQRAMADPAVQAARDRQRQAARHFRQLKRAALLRADPTIQPILEKLPSGPAKDS
;
A
#
# COMPACT_ATOMS: atom_id res chain seq x y z
N MET A 1 -14.78 9.82 -55.34
CA MET A 1 -13.43 10.10 -54.83
C MET A 1 -13.28 11.59 -54.68
N ASN A 2 -12.97 12.11 -53.49
CA ASN A 2 -12.53 13.50 -53.32
C ASN A 2 -11.50 13.62 -52.19
N LEU A 3 -10.37 14.16 -52.59
CA LEU A 3 -9.10 14.39 -51.92
C LEU A 3 -9.21 15.58 -50.95
N LYS A 4 -9.23 15.36 -49.63
CA LYS A 4 -9.01 16.42 -48.64
C LYS A 4 -8.20 15.93 -47.45
N THR A 5 -6.95 16.40 -47.42
CA THR A 5 -6.16 16.76 -46.24
C THR A 5 -5.75 15.65 -45.28
N ALA A 6 -4.60 15.08 -45.60
CA ALA A 6 -3.60 14.73 -44.60
C ALA A 6 -3.22 15.98 -43.79
N LEU A 7 -3.10 15.83 -42.47
CA LEU A 7 -2.41 16.81 -41.64
C LEU A 7 -1.59 16.08 -40.58
N ILE A 8 -0.28 16.26 -40.71
CA ILE A 8 0.82 15.83 -39.86
C ILE A 8 0.71 16.56 -38.52
N ILE A 9 0.59 15.83 -37.41
CA ILE A 9 0.74 16.41 -36.07
C ILE A 9 2.02 15.87 -35.44
N MET A 10 3.04 16.72 -35.54
CA MET A 10 3.88 17.21 -34.44
C MET A 10 4.62 16.18 -33.58
N ALA A 11 5.94 16.22 -33.73
CA ALA A 11 6.92 15.69 -32.79
C ALA A 11 6.63 16.19 -31.35
N VAL A 12 6.42 15.25 -30.43
CA VAL A 12 6.54 15.51 -28.99
C VAL A 12 7.84 14.86 -28.52
N GLY A 13 8.92 15.62 -28.63
CA GLY A 13 10.08 15.43 -27.78
C GLY A 13 9.77 15.99 -26.39
N ILE A 14 9.81 15.15 -25.37
CA ILE A 14 10.44 15.37 -24.06
C ILE A 14 10.86 13.96 -23.62
N ALA A 15 12.10 13.60 -23.95
CA ALA A 15 12.82 12.58 -23.21
C ALA A 15 13.43 13.26 -21.97
N LEU A 16 13.52 12.49 -20.88
CA LEU A 16 14.06 12.87 -19.57
C LEU A 16 13.21 13.88 -18.78
N GLN A 17 12.36 13.36 -17.89
CA GLN A 17 12.23 13.78 -16.48
C GLN A 17 10.98 13.14 -15.86
N PHE A 18 11.04 11.85 -15.58
CA PHE A 18 10.17 11.25 -14.56
C PHE A 18 10.99 10.25 -13.76
N ALA A 19 11.90 10.79 -12.95
CA ALA A 19 12.29 10.06 -11.75
C ALA A 19 11.01 9.88 -10.92
N PRO A 20 10.62 8.64 -10.54
CA PRO A 20 9.46 8.45 -9.69
C PRO A 20 9.70 9.16 -8.36
N PRO A 21 8.71 9.90 -7.82
CA PRO A 21 8.88 10.59 -6.56
C PRO A 21 9.11 9.55 -5.45
N ALA A 22 10.31 9.55 -4.89
CA ALA A 22 10.63 8.91 -3.61
C ALA A 22 9.74 9.43 -2.45
N SER A 23 8.90 10.44 -2.71
CA SER A 23 8.00 11.12 -1.76
C SER A 23 6.71 10.37 -1.43
N ALA A 24 6.34 9.30 -2.16
CA ALA A 24 5.10 8.57 -1.89
C ALA A 24 5.10 7.79 -0.56
N GLN A 25 6.28 7.57 0.04
CA GLN A 25 6.42 6.83 1.29
C GLN A 25 6.38 7.73 2.53
N GLY A 26 6.86 8.98 2.43
CA GLY A 26 6.82 9.98 3.51
C GLY A 26 5.40 10.38 3.89
N GLY A 27 4.59 10.81 2.91
CA GLY A 27 3.22 11.25 3.16
C GLY A 27 2.31 10.15 3.71
N ARG A 28 2.48 8.89 3.28
CA ARG A 28 1.68 7.76 3.83
C ARG A 28 2.00 7.46 5.30
N GLN A 29 3.24 7.67 5.73
CA GLN A 29 3.62 7.47 7.13
C GLN A 29 3.14 8.63 8.00
N GLU A 30 3.25 9.85 7.49
CA GLU A 30 2.76 11.08 8.12
C GLU A 30 1.25 11.03 8.36
N PHE A 31 0.45 10.77 7.33
CA PHE A 31 -1.00 10.60 7.47
C PHE A 31 -1.40 9.52 8.49
N ARG A 32 -0.65 8.41 8.55
CA ARG A 32 -0.91 7.34 9.53
C ARG A 32 -0.59 7.79 10.96
N ARG A 33 0.47 8.57 11.11
CA ARG A 33 0.90 9.13 12.39
C ARG A 33 -0.13 10.17 12.87
N GLU A 34 -0.53 11.11 12.03
CA GLU A 34 -1.56 12.11 12.33
C GLU A 34 -2.88 11.47 12.74
N ARG A 35 -3.36 10.46 11.99
CA ARG A 35 -4.59 9.72 12.33
C ARG A 35 -4.49 9.02 13.68
N ARG A 36 -3.30 8.53 14.04
CA ARG A 36 -3.05 7.90 15.33
C ARG A 36 -2.99 8.95 16.45
N GLU A 37 -2.36 10.08 16.20
CA GLU A 37 -2.28 11.20 17.14
C GLU A 37 -3.67 11.79 17.42
N ALA A 38 -4.50 11.96 16.39
CA ALA A 38 -5.89 12.39 16.52
C ALA A 38 -6.73 11.44 17.40
N ARG A 39 -6.56 10.11 17.25
CA ARG A 39 -7.26 9.12 18.09
C ARG A 39 -6.86 9.17 19.56
N LEU A 40 -5.68 9.69 19.86
CA LEU A 40 -5.15 9.80 21.21
C LEU A 40 -5.25 11.24 21.74
N ALA A 41 -5.79 12.18 20.96
CA ALA A 41 -5.80 13.61 21.27
C ALA A 41 -6.45 13.91 22.63
N ASN A 42 -7.51 13.17 22.98
CA ASN A 42 -8.27 13.34 24.22
C ASN A 42 -7.61 12.72 25.45
N LEU A 43 -6.49 11.99 25.30
CA LEU A 43 -5.78 11.35 26.40
C LEU A 43 -4.64 12.24 26.90
N SER A 44 -4.52 12.36 28.21
CA SER A 44 -3.37 12.96 28.90
C SER A 44 -2.08 12.15 28.65
N GLY A 45 -0.93 12.74 28.99
CA GLY A 45 0.38 12.08 28.86
C GLY A 45 0.44 10.73 29.59
N ASP A 46 -0.06 10.70 30.83
CA ASP A 46 -0.05 9.50 31.67
C ASP A 46 -1.00 8.41 31.17
N GLU A 47 -2.19 8.79 30.70
CA GLU A 47 -3.13 7.84 30.09
C GLU A 47 -2.56 7.20 28.82
N ARG A 48 -1.88 7.99 27.98
CA ARG A 48 -1.18 7.48 26.79
C ARG A 48 -0.04 6.54 27.18
N ALA A 49 0.70 6.83 28.24
CA ALA A 49 1.78 5.96 28.72
C ALA A 49 1.21 4.63 29.26
N LYS A 50 0.17 4.68 30.08
CA LYS A 50 -0.51 3.51 30.63
C LYS A 50 -1.10 2.62 29.55
N LEU A 51 -1.78 3.21 28.56
CA LEU A 51 -2.35 2.48 27.42
C LEU A 51 -1.26 1.80 26.57
N ARG A 52 -0.14 2.50 26.31
CA ARG A 52 0.99 1.92 25.57
C ARG A 52 1.57 0.71 26.30
N ALA A 53 1.80 0.80 27.61
CA ALA A 53 2.32 -0.30 28.41
C ALA A 53 1.35 -1.50 28.44
N ALA A 54 0.05 -1.25 28.61
CA ALA A 54 -0.97 -2.30 28.57
C ALA A 54 -1.02 -2.99 27.20
N ASN A 55 -0.96 -2.22 26.12
CA ASN A 55 -0.95 -2.76 24.76
C ASN A 55 0.29 -3.62 24.48
N GLN A 56 1.48 -3.20 24.95
CA GLN A 56 2.71 -3.99 24.81
C GLN A 56 2.58 -5.36 25.50
N ARG A 57 2.01 -5.40 26.71
CA ARG A 57 1.76 -6.65 27.43
C ARG A 57 0.75 -7.53 26.70
N ALA A 58 -0.36 -6.94 26.22
CA ALA A 58 -1.36 -7.67 25.45
C ALA A 58 -0.77 -8.26 24.15
N MET A 59 0.18 -7.57 23.51
CA MET A 59 0.88 -8.11 22.35
C MET A 59 1.86 -9.24 22.69
N ALA A 60 2.30 -9.40 23.94
CA ALA A 60 3.12 -10.53 24.36
C ALA A 60 2.31 -11.81 24.62
N ASP A 61 0.98 -11.71 24.68
CA ASP A 61 0.09 -12.85 24.90
C ASP A 61 0.19 -13.86 23.73
N PRO A 62 0.43 -15.16 24.01
CA PRO A 62 0.55 -16.19 22.98
C PRO A 62 -0.70 -16.34 22.09
N ALA A 63 -1.90 -16.18 22.64
CA ALA A 63 -3.15 -16.27 21.88
C ALA A 63 -3.27 -15.09 20.90
N VAL A 64 -2.85 -13.89 21.33
CA VAL A 64 -2.83 -12.70 20.47
C VAL A 64 -1.79 -12.84 19.35
N GLN A 65 -0.61 -13.39 19.64
CA GLN A 65 0.40 -13.68 18.62
C GLN A 65 -0.09 -14.72 17.62
N ALA A 66 -0.68 -15.82 18.09
CA ALA A 66 -1.26 -16.83 17.20
C ALA A 66 -2.37 -16.26 16.30
N ALA A 67 -3.24 -15.38 16.84
CA ALA A 67 -4.24 -14.69 16.06
C ALA A 67 -3.62 -13.76 15.00
N ARG A 68 -2.55 -13.04 15.36
CA ARG A 68 -1.80 -12.17 14.45
C ARG A 68 -1.18 -12.94 13.29
N ASP A 69 -0.63 -14.12 13.55
CA ASP A 69 -0.02 -14.94 12.50
C ASP A 69 -1.07 -15.54 11.57
N ARG A 70 -2.21 -16.00 12.10
CA ARG A 70 -3.36 -16.40 11.26
C ARG A 70 -3.86 -15.25 10.40
N GLN A 71 -3.97 -14.05 10.97
CA GLN A 71 -4.36 -12.86 10.22
C GLN A 71 -3.37 -12.56 9.08
N ARG A 72 -2.06 -12.67 9.33
CA ARG A 72 -1.03 -12.49 8.28
C ARG A 72 -1.15 -13.53 7.17
N GLN A 73 -1.36 -14.79 7.53
CA GLN A 73 -1.55 -15.89 6.58
C GLN A 73 -2.80 -15.66 5.72
N ALA A 74 -3.94 -15.35 6.35
CA ALA A 74 -5.19 -15.05 5.65
C ALA A 74 -5.04 -13.84 4.72
N ALA A 75 -4.33 -12.79 5.16
CA ALA A 75 -4.07 -11.62 4.32
C ALA A 75 -3.19 -11.94 3.11
N ARG A 76 -2.20 -12.84 3.23
CA ARG A 76 -1.41 -13.31 2.09
C ARG A 76 -2.28 -14.09 1.11
N HIS A 77 -3.07 -15.03 1.62
CA HIS A 77 -3.94 -15.86 0.80
C HIS A 77 -4.98 -15.02 0.04
N PHE A 78 -5.63 -14.07 0.73
CA PHE A 78 -6.54 -13.12 0.09
C PHE A 78 -5.88 -12.33 -1.04
N ARG A 79 -4.64 -11.84 -0.84
CA ARG A 79 -3.90 -11.12 -1.89
C ARG A 79 -3.63 -11.99 -3.11
N GLN A 80 -3.27 -13.26 -2.91
CA GLN A 80 -3.04 -14.22 -3.99
C GLN A 80 -4.33 -14.48 -4.78
N LEU A 81 -5.43 -14.81 -4.10
CA LEU A 81 -6.72 -15.04 -4.74
C LEU A 81 -7.20 -13.82 -5.52
N LYS A 82 -7.05 -12.62 -4.92
CA LYS A 82 -7.41 -11.37 -5.58
C LYS A 82 -6.55 -11.14 -6.83
N ARG A 83 -5.23 -11.38 -6.77
CA ARG A 83 -4.36 -11.25 -7.95
C ARG A 83 -4.78 -12.20 -9.06
N ALA A 84 -5.08 -13.46 -8.74
CA ALA A 84 -5.56 -14.43 -9.71
C ALA A 84 -6.91 -14.01 -10.32
N ALA A 85 -7.83 -13.50 -9.51
CA ALA A 85 -9.12 -13.01 -9.97
C ALA A 85 -8.97 -11.79 -10.90
N LEU A 86 -8.07 -10.87 -10.58
CA LEU A 86 -7.75 -9.71 -11.43
C LEU A 86 -7.23 -10.14 -12.80
N LEU A 87 -6.29 -11.10 -12.86
CA LEU A 87 -5.76 -11.60 -14.13
C LEU A 87 -6.77 -12.38 -14.95
N ARG A 88 -7.69 -13.08 -14.30
CA ARG A 88 -8.81 -13.75 -14.98
C ARG A 88 -9.79 -12.73 -15.57
N ALA A 89 -10.01 -11.62 -14.87
CA ALA A 89 -10.91 -10.56 -15.33
C ALA A 89 -10.32 -9.76 -16.51
N ASP A 90 -9.01 -9.45 -16.44
CA ASP A 90 -8.30 -8.78 -17.51
C ASP A 90 -6.84 -9.26 -17.58
N PRO A 91 -6.46 -10.05 -18.60
CA PRO A 91 -5.08 -10.51 -18.75
C PRO A 91 -4.08 -9.38 -19.08
N THR A 92 -4.55 -8.26 -19.65
CA THR A 92 -3.67 -7.17 -20.12
C THR A 92 -3.04 -6.37 -18.98
N ILE A 93 -3.54 -6.50 -17.75
CA ILE A 93 -3.00 -5.83 -16.56
C ILE A 93 -1.82 -6.54 -15.93
N GLN A 94 -1.42 -7.74 -16.39
CA GLN A 94 -0.23 -8.46 -15.90
C GLN A 94 1.02 -7.55 -15.75
N PRO A 95 1.45 -6.78 -16.77
CA PRO A 95 2.60 -5.89 -16.64
C PRO A 95 2.40 -4.76 -15.61
N ILE A 96 1.15 -4.36 -15.33
CA ILE A 96 0.84 -3.39 -14.27
C ILE A 96 1.01 -4.06 -12.90
N LEU A 97 0.50 -5.29 -12.75
CA LEU A 97 0.58 -6.05 -11.50
C LEU A 97 2.00 -6.48 -11.15
N GLU A 98 2.90 -6.66 -12.13
CA GLU A 98 4.33 -6.93 -11.92
C GLU A 98 5.11 -5.71 -11.42
N LYS A 99 4.70 -4.50 -11.79
CA LYS A 99 5.31 -3.26 -11.32
C LYS A 99 4.89 -2.88 -9.90
N LEU A 100 3.82 -3.49 -9.37
CA LEU A 100 3.37 -3.22 -8.01
C LEU A 100 4.34 -3.89 -7.01
N PRO A 101 4.74 -3.18 -5.94
CA PRO A 101 5.52 -3.80 -4.89
C PRO A 101 4.69 -4.91 -4.26
N SER A 102 5.22 -6.13 -4.29
CA SER A 102 4.70 -7.25 -3.50
C SER A 102 4.71 -6.80 -2.05
N GLY A 103 3.52 -6.53 -1.48
CA GLY A 103 3.41 -6.13 -0.07
C GLY A 103 4.24 -7.09 0.80
N PRO A 104 4.94 -6.60 1.83
CA PRO A 104 6.14 -7.22 2.37
C PRO A 104 5.96 -8.74 2.56
N ALA A 105 6.62 -9.50 1.69
CA ALA A 105 6.95 -10.89 1.95
C ALA A 105 8.06 -10.85 3.00
N LYS A 106 7.68 -10.73 4.28
CA LYS A 106 8.63 -10.95 5.37
C LYS A 106 8.84 -12.44 5.54
N ASP A 107 9.65 -12.98 4.65
CA ASP A 107 10.41 -14.22 4.81
C ASP A 107 11.90 -13.78 4.74
N SER A 108 12.37 -13.11 5.77
CA SER A 108 13.78 -12.78 6.04
C SER A 108 13.94 -12.55 7.55
#